data_AF-A0A7C8ZL65-F1
#
_entry.id   AF-A0A7C8ZL65-F1
#
_cell.length_a   1.000
_cell.length_b   1.000
_cell.length_c   1.000
_cell.angle_alpha   90.00
_cell.angle_beta   90.00
_cell.angle_gamma   90.00
#
_symmetry.space_group_name_H-M   'P 1'
#
loop_
_entity.id
_entity.type
_entity.pdbx_description
1 polymer ?
#
loop_
_entity_poly.entity_id
_entity_poly.type
_entity_poly.pdbx_seq_one_letter_code
_entity_poly.pdbx_strand_id
1 'polypeptide(L)'
;YGSIKFLNFVGLKYMVTVAAIAAVYAIFAAISHWFGSLISKVWVFFVSDQVMAYLMVTSGAGGGELIYLAYKGDVEVTWSEACSAYGKFCSNLKIALFLHFLALFCFLVLAVISGFRAFS
;
A
#
# COMPACT_ATOMS: atom_id res chain seq x y z
N TYR A 1 15.08 -22.39 -15.40
CA TYR A 1 14.43 -21.07 -15.23
C TYR A 1 13.32 -21.18 -14.21
N GLY A 2 13.51 -20.64 -13.00
CA GLY A 2 12.48 -20.59 -11.95
C GLY A 2 11.53 -19.41 -12.19
N SER A 3 10.24 -19.59 -11.90
CA SER A 3 9.25 -18.51 -11.96
C SER A 3 9.27 -17.68 -10.68
N ILE A 4 9.60 -16.39 -10.79
CA ILE A 4 9.58 -15.45 -9.66
C ILE A 4 8.15 -14.92 -9.49
N LYS A 5 7.56 -15.12 -8.31
CA LYS A 5 6.20 -14.64 -7.96
C LYS A 5 6.28 -13.60 -6.84
N PHE A 6 5.36 -12.63 -6.84
CA PHE A 6 5.25 -11.56 -5.83
C PHE A 6 5.21 -12.08 -4.38
N LEU A 7 4.57 -13.22 -4.15
CA LEU A 7 4.38 -13.82 -2.82
C LEU A 7 5.66 -14.40 -2.20
N ASN A 8 6.74 -14.53 -2.97
CA ASN A 8 8.00 -15.09 -2.47
C ASN A 8 8.78 -14.08 -1.62
N PHE A 9 8.50 -12.78 -1.77
CA PHE A 9 9.20 -11.73 -1.03
C PHE A 9 8.27 -11.14 0.03
N VAL A 10 8.77 -11.06 1.27
CA VAL A 10 7.98 -10.62 2.43
C VAL A 10 7.45 -9.19 2.25
N GLY A 11 8.28 -8.25 1.77
CA GLY A 11 7.84 -6.87 1.53
C GLY A 11 6.77 -6.74 0.45
N LEU A 12 6.87 -7.49 -0.65
CA LEU A 12 5.85 -7.49 -1.71
C LEU A 12 4.55 -8.15 -1.25
N LYS A 13 4.66 -9.25 -0.51
CA LYS A 13 3.51 -9.90 0.13
C LYS A 13 2.80 -8.93 1.07
N TYR A 14 3.55 -8.22 1.91
CA TYR A 14 3.00 -7.22 2.84
C TYR A 14 2.30 -6.09 2.08
N MET A 15 2.94 -5.51 1.05
CA MET A 15 2.34 -4.48 0.18
C MET A 15 1.02 -4.93 -0.45
N VAL A 16 0.98 -6.12 -1.05
CA VAL A 16 -0.24 -6.66 -1.68
C VAL A 16 -1.34 -6.93 -0.65
N THR A 17 -0.99 -7.47 0.52
CA THR A 17 -1.96 -7.70 1.60
C THR A 17 -2.57 -6.39 2.10
N VAL A 18 -1.74 -5.37 2.33
CA VAL A 18 -2.23 -4.05 2.76
C VAL A 18 -3.09 -3.41 1.69
N ALA A 19 -2.71 -3.49 0.40
CA ALA A 19 -3.53 -2.97 -0.70
C ALA A 19 -4.92 -3.64 -0.75
N ALA A 20 -4.99 -4.95 -0.50
CA ALA A 20 -6.26 -5.67 -0.43
C ALA A 20 -7.13 -5.20 0.74
N ILE A 21 -6.54 -5.03 1.94
CA ILE A 21 -7.24 -4.49 3.11
C ILE A 21 -7.74 -3.06 2.82
N ALA A 22 -6.90 -2.23 2.21
CA ALA A 22 -7.24 -0.87 1.84
C ALA A 22 -8.43 -0.81 0.86
N ALA A 23 -8.48 -1.71 -0.13
CA ALA A 23 -9.59 -1.80 -1.06
C ALA A 23 -10.90 -2.19 -0.36
N VAL A 24 -10.86 -3.18 0.54
CA VAL A 24 -12.03 -3.60 1.33
C VAL A 24 -12.52 -2.44 2.21
N TYR A 25 -11.59 -1.76 2.89
CA TYR A 25 -11.92 -0.60 3.71
C TYR A 25 -12.55 0.53 2.88
N ALA A 26 -11.98 0.86 1.73
CA ALA A 26 -12.50 1.91 0.85
C ALA A 26 -13.92 1.61 0.37
N ILE A 27 -14.21 0.35 0.02
CA ILE A 27 -15.57 -0.09 -0.34
C ILE A 27 -16.52 0.07 0.85
N PHE A 28 -16.11 -0.41 2.04
CA PHE A 28 -16.92 -0.30 3.25
C PHE A 28 -17.21 1.18 3.60
N ALA A 29 -16.18 2.03 3.55
CA ALA A 29 -16.31 3.46 3.80
C ALA A 29 -17.26 4.13 2.78
N ALA A 30 -17.12 3.81 1.48
CA ALA A 30 -18.02 4.34 0.44
C ALA A 30 -19.49 3.91 0.67
N ILE A 31 -19.72 2.65 1.02
CA ILE A 31 -21.06 2.12 1.32
C ILE A 31 -21.64 2.82 2.56
N SER A 32 -20.82 3.03 3.59
CA SER A 32 -21.27 3.66 4.84
C SER A 32 -21.80 5.08 4.65
N HIS A 33 -21.31 5.82 3.66
CA HIS A 33 -21.83 7.15 3.32
C HIS A 33 -23.25 7.12 2.78
N TRP A 34 -23.66 6.02 2.14
CA TRP A 34 -25.02 5.86 1.62
C TRP A 34 -26.04 5.50 2.71
N PHE A 35 -25.58 4.79 3.74
CA PHE A 35 -26.40 4.42 4.89
C PHE A 35 -26.17 5.45 6.01
N GLY A 36 -26.92 6.56 5.98
CA GLY A 36 -26.76 7.74 6.84
C GLY A 36 -26.78 7.51 8.36
N SER A 37 -26.97 6.28 8.86
CA SER A 37 -26.94 5.94 10.29
C SER A 37 -25.52 5.85 10.89
N LEU A 38 -24.47 5.74 10.07
CA LEU A 38 -23.08 5.63 10.55
C LEU A 38 -22.38 7.00 10.72
N ILE A 39 -23.04 8.09 10.34
CA ILE A 39 -22.51 9.46 10.39
C ILE A 39 -22.23 9.94 11.83
N SER A 40 -22.82 9.31 12.86
CA SER A 40 -22.57 9.68 14.26
C SER A 40 -21.20 9.25 14.81
N LYS A 41 -20.37 8.54 14.03
CA LYS A 41 -19.07 8.01 14.47
C LYS A 41 -17.88 8.64 13.73
N VAL A 42 -17.81 9.97 13.68
CA VAL A 42 -16.73 10.73 13.02
C VAL A 42 -15.33 10.28 13.45
N TRP A 43 -15.17 9.98 14.75
CA TRP A 43 -13.93 9.45 15.32
C TRP A 43 -13.52 8.07 14.79
N VAL A 44 -14.47 7.21 14.44
CA VAL A 44 -14.15 5.87 13.90
C VAL A 44 -13.53 5.99 12.52
N PHE A 45 -14.07 6.85 11.66
CA PHE A 45 -13.48 7.11 10.34
C PHE A 45 -12.11 7.76 10.47
N PHE A 46 -11.96 8.73 11.38
CA PHE A 46 -10.64 9.34 11.65
C PHE A 46 -9.59 8.28 12.03
N VAL A 47 -9.85 7.48 13.07
CA VAL A 47 -8.89 6.46 13.51
C VAL A 47 -8.61 5.43 12.40
N SER A 48 -9.65 5.00 11.68
CA SER A 48 -9.51 4.01 10.60
C SER A 48 -8.69 4.56 9.42
N ASP A 49 -8.92 5.80 9.01
CA ASP A 49 -8.17 6.47 7.93
C ASP A 49 -6.69 6.64 8.32
N GLN A 50 -6.40 7.00 9.58
CA GLN A 50 -5.03 7.09 10.08
C GLN A 50 -4.34 5.72 10.05
N VAL A 51 -4.98 4.68 10.60
CA VAL A 51 -4.46 3.30 10.56
C VAL A 51 -4.17 2.87 9.12
N MET A 52 -5.06 3.17 8.18
CA MET A 52 -4.84 2.83 6.79
C MET A 52 -3.67 3.60 6.17
N ALA A 53 -3.53 4.90 6.44
CA ALA A 53 -2.38 5.67 5.98
C ALA A 53 -1.05 5.09 6.49
N TYR A 54 -0.98 4.71 7.77
CA TYR A 54 0.21 4.09 8.38
C TYR A 54 0.54 2.71 7.76
N LEU A 55 -0.47 1.87 7.52
CA LEU A 55 -0.26 0.59 6.85
C LEU A 55 0.20 0.80 5.41
N MET A 56 -0.41 1.72 4.67
CA MET A 56 -0.07 2.01 3.29
C MET A 56 1.37 2.52 3.16
N VAL A 57 1.83 3.43 4.03
CA VAL A 57 3.20 3.97 3.97
C VAL A 57 4.25 2.94 4.37
N THR A 58 4.03 2.19 5.44
CA THR A 58 4.99 1.16 5.90
C THR A 58 5.13 0.02 4.88
N SER A 59 4.01 -0.40 4.29
CA SER A 59 4.03 -1.45 3.26
C SER A 59 4.58 -0.97 1.93
N GLY A 60 4.32 0.28 1.55
CA GLY A 60 4.93 0.92 0.39
C GLY A 60 6.45 1.04 0.53
N ALA A 61 6.96 1.38 1.72
CA ALA A 61 8.39 1.40 2.00
C ALA A 61 9.03 0.01 1.82
N GLY A 62 8.45 -1.05 2.40
CA GLY A 62 8.95 -2.41 2.24
C GLY A 62 8.88 -2.93 0.80
N GLY A 63 7.85 -2.53 0.03
CA GLY A 63 7.78 -2.82 -1.41
C GLY A 63 8.81 -2.03 -2.24
N GLY A 64 9.05 -0.77 -1.85
CA GLY A 64 10.02 0.12 -2.49
C GLY A 64 11.46 -0.35 -2.32
N GLU A 65 11.83 -0.80 -1.12
CA GLU A 65 13.15 -1.37 -0.83
C GLU A 65 13.42 -2.61 -1.69
N LEU A 66 12.43 -3.51 -1.83
CA LEU A 66 12.56 -4.68 -2.68
C LEU A 66 12.69 -4.34 -4.16
N ILE A 67 12.00 -3.31 -4.64
CA ILE A 67 12.20 -2.79 -6.00
C ILE A 67 13.62 -2.26 -6.17
N TYR A 68 14.11 -1.50 -5.19
CA TYR A 68 15.47 -0.98 -5.22
C TYR A 68 16.49 -2.13 -5.33
N LEU A 69 16.38 -3.15 -4.47
CA LEU A 69 17.25 -4.33 -4.51
C LEU A 69 17.08 -5.14 -5.80
N ALA A 70 15.88 -5.23 -6.36
CA ALA A 70 15.64 -5.93 -7.61
C ALA A 70 16.36 -5.26 -8.80
N TYR A 71 16.48 -3.92 -8.80
CA TYR A 71 17.14 -3.14 -9.85
C TYR A 71 18.63 -2.86 -9.62
N LYS A 72 19.08 -2.81 -8.36
CA LYS A 72 20.45 -2.41 -8.01
C LYS A 72 21.27 -3.53 -7.37
N GLY A 73 20.61 -4.54 -6.82
CA GLY A 73 21.25 -5.51 -5.94
C GLY A 73 21.79 -4.85 -4.66
N ASP A 74 22.45 -5.67 -3.85
CA ASP A 74 23.25 -5.23 -2.71
C ASP A 74 24.33 -6.29 -2.45
N VAL A 75 25.59 -5.89 -2.64
CA VAL A 75 26.75 -6.80 -2.50
C VAL A 75 26.99 -7.16 -1.03
N GLU A 76 26.69 -6.27 -0.08
CA GLU A 76 26.97 -6.49 1.34
C GLU A 76 26.12 -7.61 1.92
N VAL A 77 24.86 -7.72 1.47
CA VAL A 77 23.94 -8.81 1.86
C VAL A 77 23.82 -9.90 0.79
N THR A 78 24.74 -9.94 -0.18
CA THR A 78 24.79 -10.93 -1.28
C THR A 78 23.51 -11.01 -2.13
N TRP A 79 22.79 -9.90 -2.26
CA TRP A 79 21.59 -9.79 -3.08
C TRP A 79 21.94 -9.43 -4.53
N SER A 80 21.65 -10.32 -5.47
CA SER A 80 21.87 -10.09 -6.90
C SER A 80 20.76 -9.24 -7.53
N GLU A 81 21.11 -8.41 -8.53
CA GLU A 81 20.13 -7.76 -9.39
C GLU A 81 19.25 -8.80 -10.11
N ALA A 82 17.92 -8.63 -10.03
CA ALA A 82 16.96 -9.53 -10.67
C ALA A 82 16.37 -8.97 -11.96
N CYS A 83 16.29 -7.63 -12.09
CA CYS A 83 15.57 -6.99 -13.18
C CYS A 83 16.27 -7.09 -14.54
N SER A 84 17.59 -7.30 -14.56
CA SER A 84 18.35 -7.63 -15.78
C SER A 84 17.86 -8.92 -16.45
N ALA A 85 17.46 -9.92 -15.66
CA ALA A 85 16.96 -11.22 -16.14
C ALA A 85 15.43 -11.29 -16.23
N TYR A 86 14.70 -10.52 -15.41
CA TYR A 86 13.24 -10.62 -15.25
C TYR A 86 12.50 -9.29 -15.51
N GLY A 87 12.74 -8.67 -16.67
CA GLY A 87 12.19 -7.35 -17.01
C GLY A 87 10.66 -7.22 -16.91
N LYS A 88 9.88 -8.24 -17.32
CA LYS A 88 8.41 -8.21 -17.22
C LYS A 88 7.92 -8.18 -15.76
N PHE A 89 8.57 -8.95 -14.88
CA PHE A 89 8.27 -8.93 -13.45
C PHE A 89 8.53 -7.55 -12.86
N CYS A 90 9.69 -6.96 -13.18
CA CYS A 90 10.06 -5.64 -12.67
C CYS A 90 9.19 -4.50 -13.21
N SER A 91 8.74 -4.57 -14.46
CA SER A 91 7.77 -3.62 -15.02
C SER A 91 6.45 -3.66 -14.26
N ASN A 92 5.87 -4.86 -14.06
CA ASN A 92 4.63 -5.03 -13.30
C ASN A 92 4.78 -4.56 -11.85
N LEU A 93 5.92 -4.86 -11.24
CA LEU A 93 6.23 -4.49 -9.88
C LEU A 93 6.34 -2.96 -9.72
N LYS A 94 6.99 -2.27 -10.67
CA LYS A 94 7.04 -0.80 -10.72
C LYS A 94 5.65 -0.18 -10.84
N ILE A 95 4.78 -0.73 -11.70
CA ILE A 95 3.38 -0.27 -11.85
C ILE A 95 2.62 -0.47 -10.53
N ALA A 96 2.75 -1.64 -9.90
CA ALA A 96 2.08 -1.93 -8.64
C ALA A 96 2.50 -0.95 -7.52
N LEU A 97 3.80 -0.67 -7.41
CA LEU A 97 4.33 0.30 -6.44
C LEU A 97 3.80 1.72 -6.71
N PHE A 98 3.79 2.14 -7.98
CA PHE A 98 3.26 3.45 -8.36
C PHE A 98 1.77 3.60 -7.97
N LEU A 99 0.95 2.58 -8.28
CA LEU A 99 -0.46 2.57 -7.89
C LEU A 99 -0.64 2.55 -6.37
N HIS A 100 0.24 1.85 -5.64
CA HIS A 100 0.22 1.82 -4.17
C HIS A 100 0.49 3.20 -3.57
N PHE A 101 1.47 3.93 -4.09
CA PHE A 101 1.75 5.31 -3.65
C PHE A 101 0.65 6.29 -4.03
N LEU A 102 0.00 6.11 -5.19
CA LEU A 102 -1.18 6.89 -5.55
C LEU A 102 -2.33 6.65 -4.55
N ALA A 103 -2.58 5.40 -4.19
CA ALA A 103 -3.58 5.06 -3.18
C ALA A 103 -3.21 5.60 -1.79
N LEU A 104 -1.93 5.52 -1.39
CA LEU A 104 -1.43 6.14 -0.16
C LEU A 104 -1.75 7.65 -0.13
N PHE A 105 -1.51 8.36 -1.23
CA PHE A 105 -1.83 9.79 -1.31
C PHE A 105 -3.33 10.05 -1.08
N CYS A 106 -4.21 9.24 -1.67
CA CYS A 106 -5.66 9.32 -1.39
C CYS A 106 -5.97 9.10 0.09
N PHE A 107 -5.37 8.10 0.73
CA PHE A 107 -5.56 7.83 2.16
C PHE A 107 -5.04 8.96 3.05
N LEU A 108 -3.93 9.61 2.70
CA LEU A 108 -3.43 10.78 3.43
C LEU A 108 -4.41 11.96 3.35
N VAL A 109 -4.99 12.21 2.17
CA VAL A 109 -6.03 13.24 2.00
C VAL A 109 -7.26 12.90 2.85
N LEU A 110 -7.72 11.66 2.82
CA LEU A 110 -8.85 11.20 3.65
C LEU A 110 -8.56 11.38 5.15
N ALA A 111 -7.38 10.96 5.59
CA ALA A 111 -6.91 11.08 6.97
C ALA A 111 -6.88 12.55 7.46
N VAL A 112 -6.51 13.49 6.59
CA VAL A 112 -6.56 14.93 6.88
C VAL A 112 -8.00 15.43 6.97
N ILE A 113 -8.87 15.08 6.00
CA ILE A 113 -10.28 15.49 5.98
C ILE A 113 -11.03 14.94 7.20
N SER A 114 -10.84 13.66 7.53
CA SER A 114 -11.49 13.05 8.69
C SER A 114 -10.96 13.61 10.00
N GLY A 115 -9.67 13.99 10.07
CA GLY A 115 -9.10 14.74 11.18
C GLY A 115 -9.80 16.09 11.37
N PHE A 116 -9.88 16.90 10.32
CA PHE A 116 -10.59 18.18 10.40
C PHE A 116 -12.03 18.03 10.88
N ARG A 117 -12.75 17.00 10.42
CA ARG A 117 -14.14 16.74 10.85
C ARG A 117 -14.24 16.24 12.29
N ALA A 118 -13.26 15.48 12.79
CA ALA A 118 -13.31 14.94 14.15
C ALA A 118 -13.00 15.99 15.22
N PHE A 119 -12.29 17.06 14.86
CA PHE A 119 -11.82 18.10 15.76
C PHE A 119 -12.42 19.49 15.51
N SER A 120 -13.32 19.63 14.54
CA SER A 120 -14.10 20.86 14.27
C SER A 120 -15.54 20.70 14.74
#